data_AF-A0A7W0FF83-F1
#
_entry.id   AF-A0A7W0FF83-F1
#
_cell.length_a   1.000
_cell.length_b   1.000
_cell.length_c   1.000
_cell.angle_alpha   90.00
_cell.angle_beta   90.00
_cell.angle_gamma   90.00
#
_symmetry.space_group_name_H-M   'P 1'
#
loop_
_entity.id
_entity.type
_entity.pdbx_description
1 polymer ?
#
loop_
_entity_poly.entity_id
_entity_poly.type
_entity_poly.pdbx_seq_one_letter_code
_entity_poly.pdbx_strand_id
1 'polypeptide(L)'
;MRLFRREARPLTYYAIHTRRGKPAMDAMGILPNLNGRAIHDGWKSYFKYPIQHGLCNTHHLRRLKFLEEPYPQTWVTELADLLVEVKEAVDAALQASLTCLTSEQLSDFNNRYDHWVEQGLQANTPPQRPEDQPKKRGRIKQSPAKNLLDEFHDNTESVLAFMNDFWGAV
;
A
#
# COMPACT_ATOMS: atom_id res chain seq x y z
N MET A 1 0.60 -38.78 -7.20
CA MET A 1 0.89 -37.71 -6.22
C MET A 1 0.15 -36.46 -6.68
N ARG A 2 -0.99 -36.10 -6.05
CA ARG A 2 -1.78 -34.92 -6.43
C ARG A 2 -1.17 -33.69 -5.78
N LEU A 3 -0.63 -32.78 -6.60
CA LEU A 3 -0.27 -31.43 -6.20
C LEU A 3 -1.54 -30.73 -5.71
N PHE A 4 -1.63 -30.43 -4.42
CA PHE A 4 -2.70 -29.59 -3.87
C PHE A 4 -2.43 -28.14 -4.26
N ARG A 5 -2.83 -27.75 -5.48
CA ARG A 5 -3.10 -26.36 -5.79
C ARG A 5 -4.38 -25.99 -5.03
N ARG A 6 -4.30 -25.16 -3.99
CA ARG A 6 -5.50 -24.54 -3.40
C ARG A 6 -6.06 -23.56 -4.44
N GLU A 7 -6.83 -24.06 -5.40
CA GLU A 7 -7.71 -23.20 -6.20
C GLU A 7 -8.89 -22.79 -5.31
N ALA A 8 -8.66 -21.77 -4.48
CA ALA A 8 -9.76 -21.09 -3.81
C ALA A 8 -10.59 -20.41 -4.90
N ARG A 9 -11.85 -20.82 -5.05
CA ARG A 9 -12.78 -20.11 -5.94
C ARG A 9 -12.84 -18.65 -5.51
N PRO A 10 -12.82 -17.67 -6.43
CA PRO A 10 -13.01 -16.28 -6.06
C PRO A 10 -14.40 -16.14 -5.43
N LEU A 11 -14.43 -15.90 -4.13
CA LEU A 11 -15.65 -15.59 -3.39
C LEU A 11 -15.82 -14.08 -3.42
N THR A 12 -16.95 -13.62 -3.94
CA THR A 12 -17.31 -12.20 -3.92
C THR A 12 -18.51 -12.00 -3.02
N TYR A 13 -18.41 -11.07 -2.09
CA TYR A 13 -19.50 -10.70 -1.19
C TYR A 13 -19.98 -9.29 -1.51
N TYR A 14 -21.29 -9.14 -1.75
CA TYR A 14 -21.93 -7.86 -1.99
C TYR A 14 -22.97 -7.59 -0.90
N ALA A 15 -22.97 -6.38 -0.36
CA ALA A 15 -24.00 -5.91 0.57
C ALA A 15 -24.25 -4.42 0.39
N ILE A 16 -25.49 -4.00 0.59
CA ILE A 16 -25.92 -2.60 0.53
C ILE A 16 -26.23 -2.14 1.96
N HIS A 17 -25.72 -0.97 2.33
CA HIS A 17 -25.96 -0.37 3.64
C HIS A 17 -26.18 1.13 3.48
N THR A 18 -27.08 1.70 4.28
CA THR A 18 -27.48 3.12 4.18
C THR A 18 -26.37 4.10 4.60
N ARG A 19 -25.34 3.60 5.30
CA ARG A 19 -24.13 4.34 5.69
C ARG A 19 -22.90 3.69 5.04
N ARG A 20 -21.80 4.43 4.90
CA ARG A 20 -20.48 3.93 4.46
C ARG A 20 -19.52 3.78 5.65
N GLY A 21 -18.45 3.00 5.49
CA GLY A 21 -17.34 2.90 6.46
C GLY A 21 -17.65 1.93 7.58
N LYS A 22 -17.09 2.19 8.76
CA LYS A 22 -17.18 1.27 9.92
C LYS A 22 -18.60 0.74 10.19
N PRO A 23 -19.69 1.55 10.23
CA PRO A 23 -21.03 1.00 10.45
C PRO A 23 -21.47 -0.05 9.43
N ALA A 24 -21.14 0.16 8.14
CA ALA A 24 -21.45 -0.81 7.10
C ALA A 24 -20.57 -2.05 7.18
N MET A 25 -19.27 -1.85 7.39
CA MET A 25 -18.29 -2.93 7.50
C MET A 25 -18.55 -3.81 8.74
N ASP A 26 -19.00 -3.21 9.84
CA ASP A 26 -19.45 -3.92 11.04
C ASP A 26 -20.70 -4.75 10.74
N ALA A 27 -21.70 -4.18 10.06
CA ALA A 27 -22.92 -4.88 9.67
C ALA A 27 -22.68 -6.03 8.67
N MET A 28 -21.68 -5.90 7.79
CA MET A 28 -21.26 -6.96 6.87
C MET A 28 -20.56 -8.13 7.59
N GLY A 29 -19.98 -7.90 8.77
CA GLY A 29 -19.40 -8.95 9.61
C GLY A 29 -18.12 -9.61 9.08
N ILE A 30 -17.52 -9.11 8.00
CA ILE A 30 -16.27 -9.68 7.45
C ILE A 30 -15.05 -9.18 8.24
N LEU A 31 -14.77 -7.87 8.20
CA LEU A 31 -13.59 -7.28 8.85
C LEU A 31 -13.55 -7.47 10.37
N PRO A 32 -14.68 -7.38 11.13
CA PRO A 32 -14.67 -7.64 12.57
C PRO A 32 -14.25 -9.06 12.96
N ASN A 33 -14.45 -10.03 12.06
CA ASN A 33 -14.23 -11.46 12.32
C ASN A 33 -13.10 -12.05 11.48
N LEU A 34 -12.36 -11.22 10.75
CA LEU A 34 -11.29 -11.69 9.87
C LEU A 34 -10.10 -12.16 10.69
N ASN A 35 -9.70 -13.41 10.50
CA ASN A 35 -8.44 -13.94 11.01
C ASN A 35 -7.44 -14.04 9.86
N GLY A 36 -6.50 -13.09 9.81
CA GLY A 36 -5.50 -12.97 8.74
C GLY A 36 -5.32 -11.53 8.28
N ARG A 37 -4.76 -11.36 7.07
CA ARG A 37 -4.46 -10.06 6.47
C ARG A 37 -5.53 -9.61 5.49
N ALA A 38 -6.02 -8.39 5.62
CA ALA A 38 -6.86 -7.73 4.63
C ALA A 38 -6.00 -6.92 3.66
N ILE A 39 -6.08 -7.22 2.37
CA ILE A 39 -5.48 -6.39 1.31
C ILE A 39 -6.49 -5.34 0.86
N HIS A 40 -6.15 -4.06 0.96
CA HIS A 40 -7.08 -2.97 0.65
C HIS A 40 -6.39 -1.74 0.03
N ASP A 41 -7.20 -0.78 -0.43
CA ASP A 41 -6.77 0.43 -1.15
C ASP A 41 -6.20 1.55 -0.24
N GLY A 42 -6.13 1.32 1.07
CA GLY A 42 -5.60 2.27 2.04
C GLY A 42 -6.65 3.23 2.61
N TRP A 43 -7.95 2.98 2.39
CA TRP A 43 -8.97 3.83 2.99
C TRP A 43 -8.97 3.75 4.53
N LYS A 44 -8.90 4.91 5.20
CA LYS A 44 -8.79 5.05 6.67
C LYS A 44 -9.79 4.27 7.53
N SER A 45 -10.93 3.86 6.97
CA SER A 45 -11.91 3.03 7.69
C SER A 45 -11.40 1.61 7.94
N TYR A 46 -10.55 1.05 7.06
CA TYR A 46 -10.00 -0.29 7.22
C TYR A 46 -9.09 -0.37 8.46
N PHE A 47 -8.23 0.62 8.66
CA PHE A 47 -7.31 0.71 9.80
C PHE A 47 -7.98 0.86 11.18
N LYS A 48 -9.32 0.85 11.25
CA LYS A 48 -10.08 0.83 12.52
C LYS A 48 -10.28 -0.58 13.08
N TYR A 49 -9.91 -1.59 12.31
CA TYR A 49 -10.05 -3.00 12.69
C TYR A 49 -8.70 -3.53 13.17
N PRO A 50 -8.63 -4.26 14.29
CA PRO A 50 -7.40 -4.83 14.80
C PRO A 50 -7.02 -6.11 14.03
N ILE A 51 -6.79 -5.97 12.73
CA ILE A 51 -6.44 -7.05 11.81
C ILE A 51 -5.07 -6.76 11.18
N GLN A 52 -4.46 -7.73 10.52
CA GLN A 52 -3.28 -7.46 9.71
C GLN A 52 -3.69 -6.70 8.45
N HIS A 53 -2.91 -5.70 8.06
CA HIS A 53 -3.21 -4.83 6.91
C HIS A 53 -2.16 -5.01 5.82
N GLY A 54 -2.60 -5.21 4.58
CA GLY A 54 -1.75 -5.07 3.41
C GLY A 54 -2.34 -4.02 2.48
N LEU A 55 -1.49 -3.18 1.89
CA LEU A 55 -1.94 -2.22 0.90
C LEU A 55 -1.78 -2.79 -0.51
N CYS A 56 -2.77 -2.49 -1.35
CA CYS A 56 -2.81 -3.01 -2.70
C CYS A 56 -1.85 -2.24 -3.62
N ASN A 57 -0.72 -2.87 -3.98
CA ASN A 57 0.28 -2.23 -4.83
C ASN A 57 -0.23 -1.85 -6.22
N THR A 58 -1.24 -2.54 -6.78
CA THR A 58 -1.87 -2.09 -8.03
C THR A 58 -2.50 -0.69 -7.90
N HIS A 59 -3.06 -0.35 -6.73
CA HIS A 59 -3.56 1.00 -6.47
C HIS A 59 -2.41 1.99 -6.30
N HIS A 60 -1.32 1.59 -5.65
CA HIS A 60 -0.12 2.43 -5.52
C HIS A 60 0.55 2.72 -6.85
N LEU A 61 0.76 1.72 -7.71
CA LEU A 61 1.33 1.90 -9.05
C LEU A 61 0.49 2.83 -9.92
N ARG A 62 -0.86 2.74 -9.85
CA ARG A 62 -1.74 3.69 -10.54
C ARG A 62 -1.58 5.12 -10.01
N ARG A 63 -1.42 5.28 -8.69
CA ARG A 63 -1.20 6.60 -8.07
C ARG A 63 0.17 7.17 -8.40
N LEU A 64 1.22 6.35 -8.42
CA LEU A 64 2.57 6.74 -8.86
C LEU A 64 2.55 7.18 -10.32
N LYS A 65 1.95 6.40 -11.22
CA LYS A 65 1.77 6.76 -12.63
C LYS A 65 1.02 8.09 -12.81
N PHE A 66 0.00 8.35 -12.00
CA PHE A 66 -0.70 9.64 -12.02
C PHE A 66 0.21 10.82 -11.64
N LEU A 67 1.28 10.60 -10.86
CA LEU A 67 2.24 11.65 -10.52
C LEU A 67 3.28 11.89 -11.62
N GLU A 68 3.63 10.87 -12.42
CA GLU A 68 4.66 10.98 -13.46
C GLU A 68 4.33 12.05 -14.51
N GLU A 69 3.09 12.10 -14.99
CA GLU A 69 2.69 13.05 -16.04
C GLU A 69 2.74 14.53 -15.57
N PRO A 70 2.08 14.92 -14.47
CA PRO A 70 2.05 16.32 -14.04
C PRO A 70 3.26 16.75 -13.21
N TYR A 71 3.98 15.83 -12.54
CA TYR A 71 5.04 16.15 -11.58
C TYR A 71 6.20 15.14 -11.64
N PRO A 72 6.92 15.04 -12.78
CA PRO A 72 7.98 14.06 -12.95
C PRO A 72 9.08 14.29 -11.90
N GLN A 73 9.34 13.26 -11.10
CA GLN A 73 10.38 13.23 -10.08
C GLN A 73 10.96 11.83 -10.05
N THR A 74 12.29 11.72 -9.95
CA THR A 74 13.00 10.43 -10.04
C THR A 74 12.48 9.39 -9.05
N TRP A 75 12.17 9.79 -7.81
CA TRP A 75 11.63 8.87 -6.79
C TRP A 75 10.32 8.20 -7.20
N VAL A 76 9.52 8.79 -8.10
CA VAL A 76 8.23 8.23 -8.53
C VAL A 76 8.46 6.95 -9.34
N THR A 77 9.29 7.05 -10.38
CA THR A 77 9.59 5.93 -11.27
C THR A 77 10.42 4.88 -10.53
N GLU A 78 11.44 5.30 -9.78
CA GLU A 78 12.29 4.37 -9.03
C GLU A 78 11.53 3.59 -7.95
N LEU A 79 10.59 4.23 -7.25
CA LEU A 79 9.74 3.55 -6.28
C LEU A 79 8.72 2.63 -6.95
N ALA A 80 8.18 3.01 -8.11
CA ALA A 80 7.29 2.15 -8.89
C ALA A 80 8.02 0.88 -9.37
N ASP A 81 9.21 1.05 -9.94
CA ASP A 81 10.05 -0.04 -10.43
C ASP A 81 10.47 -0.96 -9.29
N LEU A 82 10.84 -0.41 -8.13
CA LEU A 82 11.15 -1.21 -6.93
C LEU A 82 9.95 -2.07 -6.50
N LEU A 83 8.74 -1.53 -6.47
CA LEU A 83 7.55 -2.33 -6.09
C LEU A 83 7.27 -3.46 -7.08
N VAL A 84 7.58 -3.27 -8.36
CA VAL A 84 7.50 -4.32 -9.40
C VAL A 84 8.60 -5.36 -9.19
N GLU A 85 9.84 -4.93 -8.97
CA GLU A 85 10.98 -5.81 -8.72
C GLU A 85 10.76 -6.72 -7.50
N VAL A 86 10.23 -6.17 -6.40
CA VAL A 86 9.89 -6.96 -5.21
C VAL A 86 8.83 -8.03 -5.56
N LYS A 87 7.84 -7.70 -6.39
CA LYS A 87 6.82 -8.66 -6.83
C LYS A 87 7.43 -9.76 -7.70
N GLU A 88 8.31 -9.41 -8.62
CA GLU A 88 9.04 -10.38 -9.45
C GLU A 88 9.91 -11.32 -8.61
N ALA A 89 10.59 -10.79 -7.58
CA ALA A 89 11.37 -11.59 -6.65
C ALA A 89 10.50 -12.58 -5.86
N VAL A 90 9.32 -12.14 -5.37
CA VAL A 90 8.34 -13.02 -4.71
C VAL A 90 7.84 -14.10 -5.65
N ASP A 91 7.54 -13.76 -6.91
CA ASP A 91 7.07 -14.71 -7.92
C ASP A 91 8.14 -15.74 -8.27
N ALA A 92 9.39 -15.32 -8.42
CA ALA A 92 10.52 -16.22 -8.65
C ALA A 92 10.73 -17.19 -7.46
N ALA A 93 10.64 -16.67 -6.23
CA ALA A 93 10.72 -17.49 -5.03
C ALA A 93 9.56 -18.50 -4.95
N LEU A 94 8.34 -18.09 -5.29
CA LEU A 94 7.17 -18.99 -5.39
C LEU A 94 7.37 -20.09 -6.46
N GLN A 95 7.90 -19.73 -7.64
CA GLN A 95 8.22 -20.70 -8.69
C GLN A 95 9.27 -21.72 -8.24
N ALA A 96 10.22 -21.28 -7.41
CA ALA A 96 11.21 -22.13 -6.76
C ALA A 96 10.65 -22.89 -5.53
N SER A 97 9.34 -22.83 -5.26
CA SER A 97 8.68 -23.45 -4.11
C SER A 97 9.20 -22.95 -2.75
N LEU A 98 9.74 -21.73 -2.70
CA LEU A 98 10.10 -21.04 -1.48
C LEU A 98 8.87 -20.35 -0.86
N THR A 99 8.95 -20.09 0.43
CA THR A 99 7.87 -19.48 1.22
C THR A 99 8.20 -18.08 1.72
N CYS A 100 9.44 -17.62 1.48
CA CYS A 100 9.93 -16.30 1.85
C CYS A 100 11.11 -15.92 0.95
N LEU A 101 11.39 -14.61 0.88
CA LEU A 101 12.66 -14.09 0.35
C LEU A 101 13.78 -14.31 1.37
N THR A 102 15.04 -14.25 0.92
CA THR A 102 16.16 -14.29 1.85
C THR A 102 16.21 -13.03 2.72
N SER A 103 16.83 -13.13 3.90
CA SER A 103 17.05 -11.96 4.76
C SER A 103 17.81 -10.83 4.07
N GLU A 104 18.72 -11.17 3.17
CA GLU A 104 19.49 -10.21 2.39
C GLU A 104 18.60 -9.45 1.41
N GLN A 105 17.76 -10.16 0.65
CA GLN A 105 16.78 -9.54 -0.25
C GLN A 105 15.80 -8.65 0.51
N LEU A 106 15.27 -9.13 1.65
CA LEU A 106 14.37 -8.32 2.48
C LEU A 106 15.06 -7.05 2.97
N SER A 107 16.32 -7.14 3.43
CA SER A 107 17.06 -5.96 3.87
C SER A 107 17.32 -4.99 2.73
N ASP A 108 17.70 -5.47 1.55
CA ASP A 108 17.94 -4.63 0.36
C ASP A 108 16.67 -3.86 -0.03
N PHE A 109 15.55 -4.57 -0.16
CA PHE A 109 14.28 -3.97 -0.56
C PHE A 109 13.76 -2.94 0.45
N ASN A 110 13.87 -3.21 1.76
CA ASN A 110 13.50 -2.22 2.77
C ASN A 110 14.37 -0.96 2.66
N ASN A 111 15.70 -1.12 2.54
CA ASN A 111 16.62 0.01 2.45
C ASN A 111 16.36 0.88 1.21
N ARG A 112 16.12 0.26 0.05
CA ARG A 112 15.80 0.96 -1.20
C ARG A 112 14.44 1.64 -1.13
N TYR A 113 13.46 1.01 -0.49
CA TYR A 113 12.13 1.59 -0.29
C TYR A 113 12.23 2.85 0.57
N ASP A 114 12.86 2.75 1.74
CA ASP A 114 13.04 3.87 2.65
C ASP A 114 13.81 5.02 1.99
N HIS A 115 14.86 4.70 1.23
CA HIS A 115 15.62 5.68 0.46
C HIS A 115 14.72 6.50 -0.49
N TRP A 116 13.91 5.83 -1.32
CA TRP A 116 13.08 6.55 -2.29
C TRP A 116 11.91 7.29 -1.65
N VAL A 117 11.32 6.75 -0.59
CA VAL A 117 10.31 7.47 0.20
C VAL A 117 10.91 8.73 0.82
N GLU A 118 12.12 8.66 1.38
CA GLU A 118 12.81 9.81 1.95
C GLU A 118 13.12 10.88 0.88
N GLN A 119 13.67 10.46 -0.28
CA GLN A 119 13.91 11.38 -1.40
C GLN A 119 12.62 12.10 -1.82
N GLY A 120 11.51 11.36 -1.91
CA GLY A 120 10.21 11.95 -2.22
C GLY A 120 9.73 12.94 -1.15
N LEU A 121 9.89 12.60 0.13
CA LEU A 121 9.52 13.48 1.25
C LEU A 121 10.34 14.77 1.26
N GLN A 122 11.64 14.70 0.96
CA GLN A 122 12.54 15.85 0.85
C GLN A 122 12.14 16.75 -0.34
N ALA A 123 11.78 16.17 -1.49
CA ALA A 123 11.32 16.92 -2.65
C ALA A 123 9.92 17.53 -2.48
N ASN A 124 9.09 16.98 -1.58
CA ASN A 124 7.69 17.37 -1.39
C ASN A 124 7.43 17.86 0.04
N THR A 125 8.12 18.94 0.43
CA THR A 125 7.98 19.53 1.77
C THR A 125 6.53 19.96 2.08
N PRO A 126 6.11 19.94 3.36
CA PRO A 126 4.77 20.37 3.75
C PRO A 126 4.49 21.81 3.29
N PRO A 127 3.28 22.10 2.76
CA PRO A 127 2.96 23.43 2.29
C PRO A 127 2.92 24.42 3.46
N GLN A 128 3.62 25.54 3.31
CA GLN A 128 3.66 26.61 4.30
C GLN A 128 2.62 27.70 3.98
N ARG A 129 2.16 28.40 5.02
CA ARG A 129 1.27 29.56 4.83
C ARG A 129 2.12 30.78 4.47
N PRO A 130 1.80 31.52 3.39
CA PRO A 130 2.45 32.80 3.14
C PRO A 130 2.25 33.74 4.33
N GLU A 131 3.33 34.35 4.82
CA GLU A 131 3.29 35.24 5.98
C GLU A 131 2.42 36.48 5.72
N ASP A 132 2.38 36.93 4.46
CA ASP A 132 1.71 38.16 4.04
C ASP A 132 0.20 38.03 3.79
N GLN A 133 -0.38 36.85 3.98
CA GLN A 133 -1.80 36.61 3.68
C GLN A 133 -2.64 36.38 4.95
N PRO A 134 -3.87 36.92 5.01
CA PRO A 134 -4.76 36.69 6.14
C PRO A 134 -4.97 35.19 6.36
N LYS A 135 -4.84 34.77 7.61
CA LYS A 135 -4.94 33.37 8.04
C LYS A 135 -6.31 32.79 7.65
N LYS A 136 -6.37 31.99 6.59
CA LYS A 136 -7.58 31.24 6.22
C LYS A 136 -7.87 30.13 7.25
N ARG A 137 -9.15 29.88 7.52
CA ARG A 137 -9.60 28.79 8.42
C ARG A 137 -9.39 27.43 7.75
N GLY A 138 -8.88 26.45 8.50
CA GLY A 138 -8.67 25.07 8.04
C GLY A 138 -7.21 24.71 7.71
N ARG A 139 -6.97 23.41 7.50
CA ARG A 139 -5.66 22.84 7.13
C ARG A 139 -5.27 23.27 5.71
N ILE A 140 -3.99 23.55 5.50
CA ILE A 140 -3.45 23.84 4.16
C ILE A 140 -3.56 22.56 3.32
N LYS A 141 -4.05 22.70 2.08
CA LYS A 141 -4.19 21.57 1.16
C LYS A 141 -2.80 21.01 0.82
N GLN A 142 -2.58 19.73 1.12
CA GLN A 142 -1.37 19.01 0.71
C GLN A 142 -1.45 18.59 -0.75
N SER A 143 -0.28 18.46 -1.41
CA SER A 143 -0.18 17.96 -2.78
C SER A 143 -0.51 16.47 -2.85
N PRO A 144 -0.97 15.96 -4.02
CA PRO A 144 -1.16 14.52 -4.22
C PRO A 144 0.10 13.70 -3.92
N ALA A 145 1.28 14.17 -4.33
CA ALA A 145 2.57 13.54 -4.06
C ALA A 145 2.83 13.42 -2.56
N LYS A 146 2.69 14.51 -1.80
CA LYS A 146 2.90 14.49 -0.34
C LYS A 146 1.92 13.57 0.37
N ASN A 147 0.65 13.56 -0.02
CA ASN A 147 -0.32 12.64 0.57
C ASN A 147 0.04 11.15 0.32
N LEU A 148 0.57 10.82 -0.86
CA LEU A 148 1.03 9.47 -1.17
C LEU A 148 2.27 9.08 -0.36
N LEU A 149 3.25 9.99 -0.27
CA LEU A 149 4.46 9.77 0.51
C LEU A 149 4.19 9.64 2.01
N ASP A 150 3.27 10.44 2.56
CA ASP A 150 2.79 10.28 3.95
C ASP A 150 2.21 8.88 4.16
N GLU A 151 1.41 8.38 3.21
CA GLU A 151 0.83 7.03 3.29
C GLU A 151 1.88 5.93 3.19
N PHE A 152 2.86 6.07 2.30
CA PHE A 152 3.98 5.14 2.17
C PHE A 152 4.83 5.08 3.44
N HIS A 153 5.22 6.24 3.96
CA HIS A 153 5.99 6.34 5.20
C HIS A 153 5.22 5.80 6.41
N ASP A 154 3.96 6.22 6.61
CA ASP A 154 3.19 5.88 7.81
C ASP A 154 2.73 4.41 7.81
N ASN A 155 2.72 3.74 6.66
CA ASN A 155 2.21 2.37 6.50
C ASN A 155 3.21 1.44 5.80
N THR A 156 4.52 1.68 5.92
CA THR A 156 5.59 0.87 5.27
C THR A 156 5.35 -0.63 5.41
N GLU A 157 5.05 -1.12 6.63
CA GLU A 157 4.79 -2.54 6.87
C GLU A 157 3.61 -3.07 6.04
N SER A 158 2.55 -2.26 5.89
CA SER A 158 1.37 -2.64 5.09
C SER A 158 1.64 -2.55 3.59
N VAL A 159 2.42 -1.56 3.12
CA VAL A 159 2.83 -1.45 1.71
C VAL A 159 3.69 -2.63 1.29
N LEU A 160 4.65 -3.01 2.13
CA LEU A 160 5.61 -4.08 1.86
C LEU A 160 5.11 -5.46 2.32
N ALA A 161 3.90 -5.58 2.86
CA ALA A 161 3.36 -6.84 3.39
C ALA A 161 3.46 -8.02 2.41
N PHE A 162 3.31 -7.76 1.10
CA PHE A 162 3.37 -8.74 0.03
C PHE A 162 4.73 -9.45 -0.13
N MET A 163 5.82 -8.87 0.40
CA MET A 163 7.15 -9.49 0.36
C MET A 163 7.42 -10.40 1.56
N ASN A 164 6.69 -10.19 2.66
CA ASN A 164 6.87 -10.94 3.91
C ASN A 164 5.96 -12.17 3.97
N ASP A 165 4.78 -12.07 3.38
CA ASP A 165 3.80 -13.12 3.37
C ASP A 165 3.44 -13.50 1.93
N PHE A 166 3.86 -14.69 1.48
CA PHE A 166 3.55 -15.21 0.15
C PHE A 166 2.09 -15.69 0.07
N TRP A 167 1.14 -14.77 0.25
CA TRP A 167 -0.28 -15.04 0.10
C TRP A 167 -0.56 -15.23 -1.39
N GLY A 168 -0.55 -16.50 -1.83
CA GLY A 168 -0.97 -16.98 -3.15
C GLY A 168 -1.05 -15.90 -4.21
N ALA A 169 0.10 -15.53 -4.80
CA ALA A 169 0.18 -14.56 -5.87
C ALA A 169 -0.84 -14.91 -6.96
N VAL A 170 -1.82 -14.03 -7.12
CA VAL A 170 -2.66 -13.91 -8.31
C VAL A 170 -2.28 -12.61 -8.98
#